data_AF-A0A1C5DJ37-F1
#
_entry.id   AF-A0A1C5DJ37-F1
#
_cell.length_a   1.000
_cell.length_b   1.000
_cell.length_c   1.000
_cell.angle_alpha   90.00
_cell.angle_beta   90.00
_cell.angle_gamma   90.00
#
_symmetry.space_group_name_H-M   'P 1'
#
loop_
_entity.id
_entity.type
_entity.pdbx_description
1 polymer ?
#
loop_
_entity_poly.entity_id
_entity_poly.type
_entity_poly.pdbx_seq_one_letter_code
_entity_poly.pdbx_strand_id
1 'polypeptide(L)'
;MHDELPTVTSVDDVRALAELAHAGQVDKIGVAYFAHVQAVADGLAPFGDDLVMAGLLHDVVEDTDWTAERLLAAGVPGRVVAIVEAVTNQDGVPYEDKIRRITRDPLATLLKIADNAHNSRPDRAAQLPAAKRDRLAAKYRAARAELWPAASRSDIEAIVRIVNPALLTELGEHVAGPSATGPGTSDDSAGPASATSQKR
;
A
#
# COMPACT_ATOMS: atom_id res chain seq x y z
N MET A 1 13.67 -39.33 -13.19
CA MET A 1 12.74 -38.39 -13.83
C MET A 1 12.82 -37.11 -13.02
N HIS A 2 13.57 -36.13 -13.50
CA HIS A 2 13.43 -34.77 -12.99
C HIS A 2 12.14 -34.26 -13.64
N ASP A 3 11.10 -34.15 -12.84
CA ASP A 3 9.89 -33.45 -13.22
C ASP A 3 10.26 -31.97 -13.30
N GLU A 4 10.64 -31.55 -14.50
CA GLU A 4 11.00 -30.16 -14.79
C GLU A 4 9.70 -29.37 -14.71
N LEU A 5 9.42 -28.80 -13.53
CA LEU A 5 8.30 -27.90 -13.37
C LEU A 5 8.41 -26.81 -14.45
N PRO A 6 7.32 -26.49 -15.18
CA PRO A 6 7.36 -25.45 -16.19
C PRO A 6 7.90 -24.15 -15.58
N THR A 7 8.85 -23.52 -16.25
CA THR A 7 9.53 -22.31 -15.75
C THR A 7 8.54 -21.16 -15.66
N VAL A 8 8.31 -20.67 -14.43
CA VAL A 8 7.36 -19.60 -14.13
C VAL A 8 7.99 -18.25 -14.42
N THR A 9 7.80 -17.74 -15.64
CA THR A 9 8.50 -16.52 -16.10
C THR A 9 7.56 -15.40 -16.55
N SER A 10 6.30 -15.70 -16.80
CA SER A 10 5.28 -14.73 -17.22
C SER A 10 4.27 -14.43 -16.11
N VAL A 11 3.53 -13.33 -16.28
CA VAL A 11 2.39 -12.99 -15.41
C VAL A 11 1.36 -14.11 -15.37
N ASP A 12 1.09 -14.76 -16.50
CA ASP A 12 0.09 -15.84 -16.57
C ASP A 12 0.56 -17.10 -15.84
N ASP A 13 1.86 -17.46 -15.93
CA ASP A 13 2.43 -18.57 -15.16
C ASP A 13 2.35 -18.30 -13.66
N VAL A 14 2.72 -17.07 -13.25
CA VAL A 14 2.67 -16.65 -11.85
C VAL A 14 1.23 -16.64 -11.33
N ARG A 15 0.28 -16.19 -12.15
CA ARG A 15 -1.16 -16.21 -11.81
C ARG A 15 -1.62 -17.64 -11.57
N ALA A 16 -1.29 -18.57 -12.47
CA ALA A 16 -1.64 -19.99 -12.31
C ALA A 16 -1.01 -20.60 -11.05
N LEU A 17 0.24 -20.26 -10.74
CA LEU A 17 0.90 -20.68 -9.51
C LEU A 17 0.16 -20.16 -8.27
N ALA A 18 -0.15 -18.86 -8.22
CA ALA A 18 -0.85 -18.24 -7.09
C ALA A 18 -2.25 -18.84 -6.89
N GLU A 19 -2.98 -19.12 -7.97
CA GLU A 19 -4.29 -19.77 -7.93
C GLU A 19 -4.17 -21.20 -7.35
N LEU A 20 -3.16 -21.96 -7.77
CA LEU A 20 -2.89 -23.29 -7.23
C LEU A 20 -2.47 -23.25 -5.75
N ALA A 21 -1.61 -22.30 -5.38
CA ALA A 21 -1.08 -22.18 -4.02
C ALA A 21 -2.18 -21.84 -3.01
N HIS A 22 -3.13 -20.99 -3.40
CA HIS A 22 -4.28 -20.60 -2.57
C HIS A 22 -5.52 -21.49 -2.80
N ALA A 23 -5.40 -22.62 -3.50
CA ALA A 23 -6.52 -23.49 -3.80
C ALA A 23 -7.19 -23.99 -2.50
N GLY A 24 -8.49 -23.71 -2.35
CA GLY A 24 -9.26 -24.06 -1.14
C GLY A 24 -9.08 -23.12 0.04
N GLN A 25 -8.18 -22.13 -0.04
CA GLN A 25 -8.03 -21.10 0.97
C GLN A 25 -9.13 -20.04 0.85
N VAL A 26 -9.75 -19.72 1.98
CA VAL A 26 -10.70 -18.61 2.10
C VAL A 26 -10.16 -17.55 3.05
N ASP A 27 -10.50 -16.30 2.77
CA ASP A 27 -10.10 -15.17 3.60
C ASP A 27 -10.97 -15.03 4.87
N LYS A 28 -10.74 -13.95 5.61
CA LYS A 28 -11.42 -13.66 6.90
C LYS A 28 -12.93 -13.44 6.78
N ILE A 29 -13.47 -13.30 5.57
CA ILE A 29 -14.90 -13.11 5.29
C ILE A 29 -15.48 -14.26 4.45
N GLY A 30 -14.70 -15.33 4.20
CA GLY A 30 -15.15 -16.52 3.48
C GLY A 30 -15.04 -16.43 1.97
N VAL A 31 -14.36 -15.42 1.42
CA VAL A 31 -14.12 -15.26 -0.02
C VAL A 31 -12.83 -15.99 -0.40
N ALA A 32 -12.78 -16.60 -1.60
CA ALA A 32 -11.58 -17.26 -2.09
C ALA A 32 -10.36 -16.30 -2.03
N TYR A 33 -9.27 -16.74 -1.41
CA TYR A 33 -8.12 -15.88 -1.13
C TYR A 33 -7.49 -15.32 -2.42
N PHE A 34 -7.54 -16.09 -3.51
CA PHE A 34 -7.05 -15.67 -4.82
C PHE A 34 -7.66 -14.34 -5.31
N ALA A 35 -8.92 -14.04 -4.97
CA ALA A 35 -9.55 -12.77 -5.34
C ALA A 35 -8.83 -11.56 -4.74
N HIS A 36 -8.23 -11.70 -3.55
CA HIS A 36 -7.44 -10.65 -2.94
C HIS A 36 -6.15 -10.39 -3.70
N VAL A 37 -5.33 -11.41 -3.96
CA VAL A 37 -4.04 -11.24 -4.62
C VAL A 37 -4.22 -10.76 -6.06
N GLN A 38 -5.30 -11.17 -6.74
CA GLN A 38 -5.66 -10.65 -8.06
C GLN A 38 -5.99 -9.15 -8.00
N ALA A 39 -6.81 -8.70 -7.04
CA ALA A 39 -7.13 -7.28 -6.90
C ALA A 39 -5.88 -6.43 -6.55
N VAL A 40 -4.94 -6.98 -5.79
CA VAL A 40 -3.64 -6.32 -5.52
C VAL A 40 -2.83 -6.21 -6.82
N ALA A 41 -2.72 -7.30 -7.58
CA ALA A 41 -2.01 -7.33 -8.86
C ALA A 41 -2.60 -6.34 -9.89
N ASP A 42 -3.93 -6.24 -9.96
CA ASP A 42 -4.62 -5.29 -10.85
C ASP A 42 -4.25 -3.83 -10.51
N GLY A 43 -4.14 -3.51 -9.22
CA GLY A 43 -3.69 -2.20 -8.75
C GLY A 43 -2.24 -1.87 -9.14
N LEU A 44 -1.43 -2.89 -9.40
CA LEU A 44 -0.01 -2.78 -9.70
C LEU A 44 0.28 -2.82 -11.21
N ALA A 45 -0.73 -3.12 -12.04
CA ALA A 45 -0.61 -3.15 -13.51
C ALA A 45 0.03 -1.87 -14.12
N PRO A 46 -0.22 -0.65 -13.62
CA PRO A 46 0.43 0.56 -14.16
C PRO A 46 1.96 0.61 -14.00
N PHE A 47 2.55 -0.25 -13.17
CA PHE A 47 3.97 -0.20 -12.81
C PHE A 47 4.80 -1.36 -13.40
N GLY A 48 4.19 -2.18 -14.23
CA GLY A 48 4.86 -3.24 -15.00
C GLY A 48 4.76 -4.64 -14.40
N ASP A 49 5.08 -5.63 -15.24
CA ASP A 49 4.83 -7.05 -14.99
C ASP A 49 5.48 -7.59 -13.71
N ASP A 50 6.64 -7.06 -13.32
CA ASP A 50 7.31 -7.49 -12.08
C ASP A 50 6.48 -7.22 -10.84
N LEU A 51 5.84 -6.06 -10.80
CA LEU A 51 5.04 -5.65 -9.66
C LEU A 51 3.69 -6.37 -9.67
N VAL A 52 3.16 -6.66 -10.86
CA VAL A 52 1.98 -7.55 -11.03
C VAL A 52 2.29 -8.95 -10.50
N MET A 53 3.41 -9.54 -10.91
CA MET A 53 3.84 -10.86 -10.44
C MET A 53 4.08 -10.86 -8.93
N ALA A 54 4.73 -9.83 -8.38
CA ALA A 54 4.93 -9.71 -6.94
C ALA A 54 3.60 -9.57 -6.18
N GLY A 55 2.64 -8.82 -6.71
CA GLY A 55 1.29 -8.69 -6.15
C GLY A 55 0.53 -10.02 -6.10
N LEU A 56 0.65 -10.85 -7.14
CA LEU A 56 0.07 -12.19 -7.18
C LEU A 56 0.71 -13.13 -6.15
N LEU A 57 1.99 -12.95 -5.83
CA LEU A 57 2.78 -13.84 -4.96
C LEU A 57 2.93 -13.37 -3.51
N HIS A 58 2.54 -12.13 -3.19
CA HIS A 58 2.95 -11.49 -1.93
C HIS A 58 2.53 -12.27 -0.66
N ASP A 59 1.37 -12.94 -0.73
CA ASP A 59 0.85 -13.78 0.35
C ASP A 59 1.07 -15.28 0.11
N VAL A 60 1.60 -15.68 -1.05
CA VAL A 60 1.93 -17.09 -1.32
C VAL A 60 3.00 -17.57 -0.33
N VAL A 61 4.03 -16.76 -0.08
CA VAL A 61 5.08 -17.08 0.90
C VAL A 61 4.58 -16.90 2.35
N GLU A 62 3.61 -16.02 2.59
CA GLU A 62 3.12 -15.72 3.94
C GLU A 62 2.08 -16.75 4.43
N ASP A 63 1.23 -17.25 3.55
CA ASP A 63 0.04 -18.03 3.92
C ASP A 63 0.03 -19.48 3.40
N THR A 64 1.07 -19.92 2.70
CA THR A 64 1.17 -21.28 2.14
C THR A 64 2.53 -21.93 2.42
N ASP A 65 2.72 -23.19 2.02
CA ASP A 65 3.99 -23.91 2.15
C ASP A 65 5.05 -23.52 1.10
N TRP A 66 4.82 -22.46 0.33
CA TRP A 66 5.81 -21.93 -0.61
C TRP A 66 6.84 -21.06 0.11
N THR A 67 8.10 -21.17 -0.31
CA THR A 67 9.20 -20.33 0.17
C THR A 67 9.81 -19.52 -0.96
N ALA A 68 10.58 -18.48 -0.62
CA ALA A 68 11.32 -17.70 -1.61
C ALA A 68 12.26 -18.57 -2.46
N GLU A 69 12.94 -19.55 -1.83
CA GLU A 69 13.81 -20.49 -2.53
C GLU A 69 13.02 -21.37 -3.50
N ARG A 70 11.81 -21.79 -3.11
CA ARG A 70 10.94 -22.59 -3.98
C ARG A 70 10.43 -21.77 -5.16
N LEU A 71 10.11 -20.50 -4.97
CA LEU A 71 9.75 -19.59 -6.07
C LEU A 71 10.91 -19.41 -7.06
N LEU A 72 12.12 -19.19 -6.56
CA LEU A 72 13.33 -19.10 -7.39
C LEU A 72 13.57 -20.40 -8.16
N ALA A 73 13.44 -21.55 -7.49
CA ALA A 73 13.59 -22.87 -8.11
C ALA A 73 12.51 -23.15 -9.19
N ALA A 74 11.32 -22.58 -9.04
CA ALA A 74 10.25 -22.63 -10.04
C ALA A 74 10.49 -21.67 -11.23
N GLY A 75 11.54 -20.85 -11.20
CA GLY A 75 11.91 -19.94 -12.29
C GLY A 75 11.40 -18.52 -12.15
N VAL A 76 10.74 -18.17 -11.03
CA VAL A 76 10.25 -16.81 -10.79
C VAL A 76 11.44 -15.83 -10.81
N PRO A 77 11.35 -14.69 -11.53
CA PRO A 77 12.46 -13.75 -11.61
C PRO A 77 12.92 -13.28 -10.23
N GLY A 78 14.24 -13.29 -9.97
CA GLY A 78 14.77 -12.97 -8.64
C GLY A 78 14.39 -11.59 -8.11
N ARG A 79 14.19 -10.61 -9.00
CA ARG A 79 13.67 -9.28 -8.64
C ARG A 79 12.24 -9.32 -8.09
N VAL A 80 11.39 -10.21 -8.61
CA VAL A 80 10.01 -10.41 -8.14
C VAL A 80 10.05 -11.04 -6.74
N VAL A 81 10.87 -12.09 -6.57
CA VAL A 81 11.04 -12.76 -5.28
C VAL A 81 11.56 -11.77 -4.22
N ALA A 82 12.52 -10.93 -4.56
CA ALA A 82 13.03 -9.90 -3.65
C ALA A 82 11.95 -8.91 -3.18
N ILE A 83 11.03 -8.50 -4.07
CA ILE A 83 9.90 -7.63 -3.70
C ILE A 83 8.94 -8.38 -2.76
N VAL A 84 8.65 -9.65 -3.04
CA VAL A 84 7.81 -10.50 -2.18
C VAL A 84 8.43 -10.60 -0.78
N GLU A 85 9.70 -10.96 -0.67
CA GLU A 85 10.42 -11.05 0.62
C GLU A 85 10.47 -9.72 1.38
N ALA A 86 10.57 -8.60 0.67
CA ALA A 86 10.53 -7.27 1.27
C ALA A 86 9.20 -7.02 2.00
N VAL A 87 8.08 -7.56 1.49
CA VAL A 87 6.75 -7.39 2.07
C VAL A 87 6.28 -8.55 2.93
N THR A 88 6.94 -9.70 2.93
CA THR A 88 6.63 -10.84 3.82
C THR A 88 6.86 -10.49 5.29
N ASN A 89 6.03 -11.03 6.18
CA ASN A 89 6.26 -10.95 7.64
C ASN A 89 7.60 -11.56 8.04
N GLN A 90 8.19 -10.98 9.09
CA GLN A 90 9.38 -11.52 9.76
C GLN A 90 9.00 -11.85 11.19
N ASP A 91 9.36 -13.06 11.64
CA ASP A 91 9.03 -13.52 12.98
C ASP A 91 9.58 -12.58 14.06
N GLY A 92 8.72 -12.23 15.03
CA GLY A 92 9.08 -11.35 16.12
C GLY A 92 9.23 -9.87 15.76
N VAL A 93 9.06 -9.48 14.49
CA VAL A 93 9.13 -8.07 14.06
C VAL A 93 7.75 -7.40 14.24
N PRO A 94 7.66 -6.30 15.02
CA PRO A 94 6.43 -5.54 15.13
C PRO A 94 5.92 -5.03 13.78
N TYR A 95 4.60 -5.00 13.60
CA TYR A 95 3.99 -4.59 12.34
C TYR A 95 4.43 -3.18 11.89
N GLU A 96 4.59 -2.25 12.82
CA GLU A 96 5.04 -0.88 12.53
C GLU A 96 6.49 -0.85 12.01
N ASP A 97 7.37 -1.68 12.57
CA ASP A 97 8.74 -1.83 12.08
C ASP A 97 8.78 -2.48 10.70
N LYS A 98 7.88 -3.44 10.44
CA LYS A 98 7.68 -3.99 9.09
C LYS A 98 7.30 -2.89 8.10
N ILE A 99 6.34 -2.02 8.43
CA ILE A 99 5.94 -0.92 7.55
C ILE A 99 7.11 0.06 7.32
N ARG A 100 7.83 0.46 8.38
CA ARG A 100 9.02 1.33 8.25
C ARG A 100 10.16 0.71 7.44
N ARG A 101 10.28 -0.62 7.42
CA ARG A 101 11.23 -1.32 6.55
C ARG A 101 10.77 -1.26 5.10
N ILE A 102 9.49 -1.54 4.85
CA ILE A 102 8.90 -1.54 3.50
C ILE A 102 9.05 -0.16 2.84
N THR A 103 8.87 0.93 3.58
CA THR A 103 9.00 2.31 3.03
C THR A 103 10.39 2.66 2.49
N ARG A 104 11.41 1.83 2.75
CA ARG A 104 12.77 2.02 2.23
C ARG A 104 12.96 1.43 0.83
N ASP A 105 12.03 0.60 0.37
CA ASP A 105 12.00 0.01 -0.96
C ASP A 105 10.78 0.58 -1.74
N PRO A 106 11.02 1.37 -2.81
CA PRO A 106 9.93 1.98 -3.56
C PRO A 106 8.93 0.97 -4.14
N LEU A 107 9.39 -0.18 -4.64
CA LEU A 107 8.51 -1.19 -5.25
C LEU A 107 7.72 -1.94 -4.18
N ALA A 108 8.36 -2.33 -3.08
CA ALA A 108 7.68 -2.94 -1.94
C ALA A 108 6.62 -1.98 -1.34
N THR A 109 6.90 -0.68 -1.34
CA THR A 109 5.97 0.36 -0.88
C THR A 109 4.71 0.39 -1.73
N LEU A 110 4.85 0.41 -3.07
CA LEU A 110 3.70 0.39 -3.99
C LEU A 110 2.85 -0.88 -3.82
N LEU A 111 3.49 -2.05 -3.71
CA LEU A 111 2.80 -3.31 -3.43
C LEU A 111 2.02 -3.22 -2.12
N LYS A 112 2.65 -2.73 -1.05
CA LYS A 112 2.00 -2.64 0.26
C LYS A 112 0.86 -1.61 0.30
N ILE A 113 0.94 -0.57 -0.53
CA ILE A 113 -0.17 0.37 -0.72
C ILE A 113 -1.35 -0.33 -1.39
N ALA A 114 -1.13 -1.13 -2.44
CA ALA A 114 -2.19 -1.88 -3.11
C ALA A 114 -2.84 -2.93 -2.19
N ASP A 115 -2.03 -3.69 -1.45
CA ASP A 115 -2.51 -4.61 -0.41
C ASP A 115 -3.37 -3.88 0.64
N ASN A 116 -2.84 -2.80 1.23
CA ASN A 116 -3.57 -2.01 2.23
C ASN A 116 -4.89 -1.45 1.66
N ALA A 117 -4.88 -1.00 0.41
CA ALA A 117 -6.06 -0.47 -0.27
C ALA A 117 -7.15 -1.53 -0.39
N HIS A 118 -6.80 -2.75 -0.82
CA HIS A 118 -7.75 -3.86 -0.93
C HIS A 118 -8.27 -4.28 0.45
N ASN A 119 -7.38 -4.40 1.43
CA ASN A 119 -7.73 -4.74 2.81
C ASN A 119 -8.61 -3.69 3.51
N SER A 120 -8.59 -2.45 3.02
CA SER A 120 -9.38 -1.33 3.53
C SER A 120 -10.71 -1.11 2.81
N ARG A 121 -11.14 -2.02 1.92
CA ARG A 121 -12.39 -1.82 1.17
C ARG A 121 -13.62 -1.83 2.10
N PRO A 122 -14.55 -0.87 1.95
CA PRO A 122 -15.74 -0.78 2.81
C PRO A 122 -16.66 -2.00 2.79
N ASP A 123 -16.82 -2.62 1.61
CA ASP A 123 -17.63 -3.84 1.41
C ASP A 123 -17.06 -5.06 2.16
N ARG A 124 -15.73 -5.18 2.22
CA ARG A 124 -15.03 -6.20 3.03
C ARG A 124 -15.13 -5.89 4.52
N ALA A 125 -14.91 -4.62 4.89
CA ALA A 125 -15.01 -4.16 6.27
C ALA A 125 -16.40 -4.37 6.87
N ALA A 126 -17.47 -4.20 6.07
CA ALA A 126 -18.86 -4.39 6.48
C ALA A 126 -19.20 -5.83 6.90
N GLN A 127 -18.43 -6.81 6.43
CA GLN A 127 -18.63 -8.24 6.74
C GLN A 127 -17.95 -8.68 8.03
N LEU A 128 -17.17 -7.80 8.66
CA LEU A 128 -16.46 -8.10 9.90
C LEU A 128 -17.24 -7.66 11.15
N PRO A 129 -17.09 -8.36 12.28
CA PRO A 129 -17.60 -7.89 13.58
C PRO A 129 -17.06 -6.49 13.90
N ALA A 130 -17.89 -5.63 14.50
CA ALA A 130 -17.58 -4.22 14.72
C ALA A 130 -16.20 -3.98 15.37
N ALA A 131 -15.91 -4.66 16.48
CA ALA A 131 -14.62 -4.52 17.17
C ALA A 131 -13.41 -4.89 16.28
N LYS A 132 -13.54 -5.92 15.43
CA LYS A 132 -12.49 -6.35 14.50
C LYS A 132 -12.33 -5.36 13.35
N ARG A 133 -13.45 -4.87 12.80
CA ARG A 133 -13.49 -3.85 11.76
C ARG A 133 -12.78 -2.58 12.22
N ASP A 134 -13.12 -2.06 13.39
CA ASP A 134 -12.60 -0.79 13.89
C ASP A 134 -11.08 -0.90 14.19
N ARG A 135 -10.66 -2.02 14.78
CA ARG A 135 -9.24 -2.32 15.00
C ARG A 135 -8.45 -2.41 13.69
N LEU A 136 -8.97 -3.09 12.68
CA LEU A 136 -8.31 -3.21 11.38
C LEU A 136 -8.28 -1.86 10.64
N ALA A 137 -9.37 -1.09 10.69
CA ALA A 137 -9.40 0.25 10.12
C ALA A 137 -8.32 1.15 10.72
N ALA A 138 -8.17 1.15 12.05
CA ALA A 138 -7.10 1.89 12.73
C ALA A 138 -5.71 1.40 12.31
N LYS A 139 -5.49 0.08 12.28
CA LYS A 139 -4.22 -0.53 11.82
C LYS A 139 -3.86 -0.11 10.39
N TYR A 140 -4.82 -0.20 9.46
CA TYR A 140 -4.57 0.10 8.06
C TYR A 140 -4.38 1.60 7.81
N ARG A 141 -5.11 2.46 8.52
CA ARG A 141 -4.90 3.92 8.49
C ARG A 141 -3.50 4.29 9.00
N ALA A 142 -3.06 3.70 10.12
CA ALA A 142 -1.71 3.94 10.64
C ALA A 142 -0.63 3.52 9.64
N ALA A 143 -0.80 2.39 8.96
CA ALA A 143 0.12 1.97 7.90
C ALA A 143 0.13 2.95 6.71
N ARG A 144 -1.04 3.47 6.28
CA ARG A 144 -1.09 4.47 5.19
C ARG A 144 -0.38 5.77 5.55
N ALA A 145 -0.48 6.21 6.80
CA ALA A 145 0.23 7.41 7.27
C ALA A 145 1.76 7.31 7.13
N GLU A 146 2.31 6.10 7.13
CA GLU A 146 3.74 5.83 6.89
C GLU A 146 4.04 5.55 5.41
N LEU A 147 3.17 4.80 4.72
CA LEU A 147 3.36 4.38 3.32
C LEU A 147 3.18 5.53 2.32
N TRP A 148 2.14 6.34 2.47
CA TRP A 148 1.80 7.37 1.50
C TRP A 148 2.86 8.46 1.36
N PRO A 149 3.50 8.96 2.43
CA PRO A 149 4.63 9.89 2.29
C PRO A 149 5.85 9.31 1.56
N ALA A 150 5.98 7.99 1.48
CA ALA A 150 7.11 7.30 0.83
C ALA A 150 6.87 7.02 -0.67
N ALA A 151 5.72 7.38 -1.23
CA ALA A 151 5.38 7.18 -2.64
C ALA A 151 4.89 8.48 -3.29
N SER A 152 4.97 8.57 -4.62
CA SER A 152 4.44 9.73 -5.32
C SER A 152 2.91 9.72 -5.27
N ARG A 153 2.31 10.92 -5.20
CA ARG A 153 0.85 11.06 -5.17
C ARG A 153 0.18 10.41 -6.38
N SER A 154 0.76 10.57 -7.57
CA SER A 154 0.23 9.99 -8.80
C SER A 154 0.21 8.47 -8.76
N ASP A 155 1.23 7.84 -8.16
CA ASP A 155 1.31 6.39 -8.06
C ASP A 155 0.26 5.86 -7.07
N ILE A 156 0.12 6.51 -5.91
CA ILE A 156 -0.93 6.17 -4.93
C ILE A 156 -2.31 6.30 -5.58
N GLU A 157 -2.54 7.40 -6.30
CA GLU A 157 -3.81 7.65 -6.98
C GLU A 157 -4.11 6.60 -8.04
N ALA A 158 -3.11 6.18 -8.83
CA ALA A 158 -3.25 5.11 -9.82
C ALA A 158 -3.68 3.79 -9.16
N ILE A 159 -3.05 3.42 -8.04
CA ILE A 159 -3.38 2.21 -7.28
C ILE A 159 -4.80 2.29 -6.72
N VAL A 160 -5.12 3.34 -5.95
CA VAL A 160 -6.41 3.39 -5.22
C VAL A 160 -7.60 3.54 -6.17
N ARG A 161 -7.45 4.18 -7.33
CA ARG A 161 -8.51 4.22 -8.37
C ARG A 161 -8.91 2.83 -8.86
N ILE A 162 -7.97 1.88 -8.89
CA ILE A 162 -8.23 0.51 -9.33
C ILE A 162 -8.75 -0.32 -8.15
N VAL A 163 -8.06 -0.27 -7.02
CA VAL A 163 -8.27 -1.23 -5.92
C VAL A 163 -9.39 -0.81 -4.97
N ASN A 164 -9.42 0.48 -4.60
CA ASN A 164 -10.34 1.01 -3.59
C ASN A 164 -10.56 2.53 -3.78
N PRO A 165 -11.45 2.93 -4.71
CA PRO A 165 -11.71 4.34 -5.01
C PRO A 165 -12.21 5.15 -3.80
N ALA A 166 -12.77 4.52 -2.77
CA ALA A 166 -13.21 5.20 -1.56
C ALA A 166 -12.06 5.89 -0.80
N LEU A 167 -10.81 5.46 -1.02
CA LEU A 167 -9.63 6.10 -0.43
C LEU A 167 -9.20 7.40 -1.13
N LEU A 168 -9.80 7.76 -2.27
CA LEU A 168 -9.49 9.02 -2.95
C LEU A 168 -9.83 10.25 -2.11
N THR A 169 -10.92 10.17 -1.31
CA THR A 169 -11.28 11.23 -0.37
C THR A 169 -10.21 11.38 0.72
N GLU A 170 -9.78 10.28 1.34
CA GLU A 170 -8.73 10.27 2.36
C GLU A 170 -7.39 10.78 1.78
N LEU A 171 -7.04 10.39 0.55
CA LEU A 171 -5.84 10.87 -0.14
C LEU A 171 -5.90 12.39 -0.40
N GLY A 172 -7.09 12.93 -0.70
CA GLY A 172 -7.30 14.37 -0.85
C GLY A 172 -7.12 15.13 0.47
N GLU A 173 -7.62 14.59 1.57
CA GLU A 173 -7.50 15.18 2.92
C GLU A 173 -6.05 15.15 3.45
N HIS A 174 -5.28 14.11 3.12
CA HIS A 174 -3.89 13.97 3.53
C HIS A 174 -2.97 15.10 3.01
N VAL A 175 -3.42 15.86 2.01
CA VAL A 175 -2.73 17.04 1.46
C VAL A 175 -3.11 18.33 2.19
N ALA A 176 -4.23 18.34 2.92
CA ALA A 176 -4.79 19.52 3.59
C ALA A 176 -4.28 19.74 5.03
N GLY A 177 -3.10 19.22 5.38
CA GLY A 177 -2.39 19.59 6.62
C GLY A 177 -2.19 21.11 6.71
N PRO A 178 -2.18 21.71 7.93
CA PRO A 178 -2.68 23.06 8.18
C PRO A 178 -2.06 24.07 7.23
N SER A 179 -2.90 24.61 6.35
CA SER A 179 -2.64 25.85 5.64
C SER A 179 -2.09 26.85 6.65
N ALA A 180 -0.87 27.34 6.39
CA ALA A 180 -0.36 28.51 7.07
C ALA A 180 -1.27 29.70 6.73
N THR A 181 -2.34 29.86 7.48
CA THR A 181 -3.04 31.14 7.62
C THR A 181 -2.09 32.06 8.36
N GLY A 182 -1.19 32.71 7.61
CA GLY A 182 -0.52 33.91 8.07
C GLY A 182 -1.60 34.96 8.40
N PRO A 183 -1.53 35.62 9.56
CA PRO A 183 -2.48 36.68 9.87
C PRO A 183 -2.31 37.80 8.87
N GLY A 184 -3.41 38.16 8.21
CA GLY A 184 -3.51 39.38 7.45
C GLY A 184 -3.23 40.56 8.37
N THR A 185 -2.20 41.34 8.05
CA THR A 185 -2.07 42.70 8.56
C THR A 185 -2.79 43.61 7.56
N SER A 186 -4.02 43.96 7.92
CA SER A 186 -4.73 45.10 7.38
C SER A 186 -3.90 46.36 7.56
N ASP A 187 -3.74 47.05 6.44
CA ASP A 187 -3.51 48.48 6.32
C ASP A 187 -4.40 49.26 7.29
N ASP A 188 -3.82 50.18 8.08
CA ASP A 188 -4.58 51.35 8.48
C ASP A 188 -3.68 52.57 8.61
N SER A 189 -4.17 53.63 8.00
CA SER A 189 -3.51 54.88 7.72
C SER A 189 -4.07 55.93 8.66
N ALA A 190 -3.21 56.59 9.43
CA ALA A 190 -3.58 57.77 10.20
C ALA A 190 -2.38 58.71 10.37
N GLY A 191 -2.32 59.75 9.54
CA GLY A 191 -1.90 61.08 10.04
C GLY A 191 -3.10 61.77 10.73
N PRO A 192 -2.98 63.00 11.27
CA PRO A 192 -1.89 63.97 11.07
C PRO A 192 -1.47 64.78 12.34
N ALA A 193 -0.58 65.75 12.09
CA ALA A 193 -0.46 67.08 12.69
C ALA A 193 0.47 67.33 13.90
N SER A 194 1.57 68.03 13.58
CA SER A 194 2.11 69.26 14.18
C SER A 194 1.95 69.54 15.67
N ALA A 195 3.10 69.67 16.36
CA ALA A 195 3.29 70.67 17.40
C ALA A 195 4.75 71.18 17.46
N THR A 196 4.83 72.50 17.36
CA THR A 196 5.94 73.43 17.56
C THR A 196 6.77 73.18 18.84
N SER A 197 8.10 73.31 18.77
CA SER A 197 8.86 74.00 19.84
C SER A 197 10.27 74.42 19.41
N GLN A 198 10.56 75.71 19.58
CA GLN A 198 11.87 76.37 19.50
C GLN A 198 12.79 76.01 20.68
N LYS A 199 14.11 76.07 20.40
CA LYS A 199 15.30 76.42 21.25
C LYS A 199 16.47 75.55 20.74
N ARG A 200 17.61 76.06 20.26
CA ARG A 200 18.34 77.32 20.43
C ARG A 200 19.07 77.66 19.13
#